data_AF-A0A5M5PEY6-F1
#
_entry.id   AF-A0A5M5PEY6-F1
#
_cell.length_a   1.000
_cell.length_b   1.000
_cell.length_c   1.000
_cell.angle_alpha   90.00
_cell.angle_beta   90.00
_cell.angle_gamma   90.00
#
_symmetry.space_group_name_H-M   'P 1'
#
loop_
_entity.id
_entity.type
_entity.pdbx_description
1 polymer ?
#
loop_
_entity_poly.entity_id
_entity_poly.type
_entity_poly.pdbx_seq_one_letter_code
_entity_poly.pdbx_strand_id
1 'polypeptide(L)'
;MRTKAFMMMAAAALAMAGCSNDENEVMDNWNGEIRLTSGLEVQQTETRGITTDLQTTQIAQDNHVGFFINEEVASGETATTTYTPNLDYTADGNGGFSGTTVYFPQSGKDVNIYAYAPRKTDLTLDGNYSFTVKADQSKDADYIASDLLWGQPMKLKTGSTTDYEPANPVARTKENVPVSFKHLLSKIEIELVAGDGLTTDDFKGATLTVMNTLPGTSLTLSSGAISSASGTAADITVATYPTDATPAAFTGSAIVVPQTIAKDTKFIKLNLKKGGDLYYRVPNGTTDTALELASGKIYKYKITAKLTGLTVTSTIANWETIGNGNPITGDAVME
;
A
#
# COMPACT_ATOMS: atom_id res chain seq x y z
N MET A 1 36.16 13.59 -81.36
CA MET A 1 35.57 12.23 -81.43
C MET A 1 35.71 11.62 -80.04
N ARG A 2 34.69 11.70 -79.18
CA ARG A 2 33.81 10.57 -78.78
C ARG A 2 34.57 9.24 -78.75
N THR A 3 34.67 8.60 -77.58
CA THR A 3 33.95 7.35 -77.24
C THR A 3 34.14 6.98 -75.76
N LYS A 4 33.03 7.10 -75.03
CA LYS A 4 32.47 6.24 -73.96
C LYS A 4 33.38 5.82 -72.79
N ALA A 5 33.05 6.40 -71.64
CA ALA A 5 33.19 5.80 -70.33
C ALA A 5 32.41 4.47 -70.23
N PHE A 6 33.03 3.46 -69.64
CA PHE A 6 32.33 2.32 -69.06
C PHE A 6 32.94 2.04 -67.69
N MET A 7 32.03 2.06 -66.72
CA MET A 7 32.23 1.86 -65.30
C MET A 7 32.51 0.37 -65.06
N MET A 8 33.65 0.03 -64.45
CA MET A 8 33.85 -1.29 -63.85
C MET A 8 34.42 -1.13 -62.44
N MET A 9 33.67 -1.75 -61.54
CA MET A 9 33.69 -1.70 -60.09
C MET A 9 34.96 -2.39 -59.57
N ALA A 10 35.81 -1.63 -58.86
CA ALA A 10 36.93 -2.21 -58.12
C ALA A 10 36.44 -2.59 -56.72
N ALA A 11 36.34 -3.88 -56.46
CA ALA A 11 36.23 -4.43 -55.12
C ALA A 11 37.62 -4.38 -54.45
N ALA A 12 37.76 -3.58 -53.41
CA ALA A 12 38.88 -3.65 -52.48
C ALA A 12 38.31 -3.81 -51.06
N ALA A 13 38.54 -4.99 -50.50
CA ALA A 13 38.12 -5.39 -49.16
C ALA A 13 38.83 -4.53 -48.10
N LEU A 14 38.08 -3.74 -47.34
CA LEU A 14 38.52 -3.25 -46.04
C LEU A 14 38.20 -4.34 -45.00
N ALA A 15 39.22 -5.11 -44.66
CA ALA A 15 39.23 -5.87 -43.41
C ALA A 15 39.37 -4.88 -42.25
N MET A 16 38.26 -4.56 -41.60
CA MET A 16 38.28 -4.04 -40.23
C MET A 16 37.97 -5.24 -39.32
N ALA A 17 39.02 -5.73 -38.68
CA ALA A 17 38.90 -6.63 -37.55
C ALA A 17 38.17 -5.89 -36.42
N GLY A 18 36.93 -6.30 -36.16
CA GLY A 18 36.20 -6.03 -34.92
C GLY A 18 35.78 -7.36 -34.32
N CYS A 19 36.73 -8.11 -33.76
CA CYS A 19 36.40 -9.22 -32.87
C CYS A 19 36.15 -8.64 -31.48
N SER A 20 34.96 -8.84 -30.92
CA SER A 20 34.75 -9.70 -29.74
C SER A 20 33.52 -9.28 -28.92
N ASN A 21 32.80 -10.31 -28.49
CA ASN A 21 31.83 -10.38 -27.40
C ASN A 21 30.45 -9.72 -27.60
N ASP A 22 29.59 -10.40 -28.36
CA ASP A 22 28.20 -10.63 -27.90
C ASP A 22 28.16 -12.01 -27.22
N GLU A 23 28.86 -12.15 -26.09
CA GLU A 23 28.77 -13.28 -25.17
C GLU A 23 28.20 -12.75 -23.85
N ASN A 24 26.89 -12.48 -23.83
CA ASN A 24 26.00 -12.57 -22.67
C ASN A 24 24.60 -12.00 -22.99
N GLU A 25 24.00 -12.41 -24.12
CA GLU A 25 22.54 -12.47 -24.08
C GLU A 25 22.20 -13.64 -23.15
N VAL A 26 21.85 -13.33 -21.90
CA VAL A 26 21.19 -14.29 -21.02
C VAL A 26 19.95 -14.75 -21.79
N MET A 27 19.99 -15.96 -22.34
CA MET A 27 18.80 -16.57 -22.94
C MET A 27 17.75 -16.69 -21.83
N ASP A 28 16.78 -15.78 -21.82
CA ASP A 28 15.60 -15.87 -20.97
C ASP A 28 14.76 -17.06 -21.46
N ASN A 29 14.95 -18.22 -20.82
CA ASN A 29 14.20 -19.44 -21.09
C ASN A 29 12.80 -19.38 -20.45
N TRP A 30 12.12 -18.26 -20.61
CA TRP A 30 10.81 -18.01 -20.00
C TRP A 30 9.78 -19.00 -20.53
N ASN A 31 9.25 -19.82 -19.63
CA ASN A 31 8.34 -20.93 -19.94
C ASN A 31 6.85 -20.56 -19.77
N GLY A 32 6.53 -19.28 -19.53
CA GLY A 32 5.17 -18.81 -19.27
C GLY A 32 4.89 -18.44 -17.81
N GLU A 33 5.92 -18.27 -16.97
CA GLU A 33 5.78 -17.84 -15.58
C GLU A 33 5.09 -16.48 -15.44
N ILE A 34 4.18 -16.35 -14.48
CA ILE A 34 3.60 -15.07 -14.05
C ILE A 34 4.49 -14.50 -12.96
N ARG A 35 5.24 -13.43 -13.27
CA ARG A 35 6.18 -12.77 -12.35
C ARG A 35 5.49 -11.59 -11.66
N LEU A 36 4.98 -11.78 -10.44
CA LEU A 36 4.22 -10.75 -9.70
C LEU A 36 5.15 -9.77 -8.98
N THR A 37 4.84 -8.47 -9.02
CA THR A 37 5.55 -7.42 -8.26
C THR A 37 4.59 -6.36 -7.71
N SER A 38 5.05 -5.55 -6.77
CA SER A 38 4.46 -4.28 -6.33
C SER A 38 5.53 -3.17 -6.47
N GLY A 39 5.18 -1.92 -6.85
CA GLY A 39 6.20 -0.86 -7.15
C GLY A 39 7.01 -0.42 -5.91
N LEU A 40 8.12 0.35 -5.90
CA LEU A 40 9.01 1.09 -6.83
C LEU A 40 10.45 0.49 -6.76
N GLU A 41 11.29 0.64 -7.79
CA GLU A 41 12.75 0.55 -7.59
C GLU A 41 13.23 1.63 -6.61
N VAL A 42 13.96 1.17 -5.59
CA VAL A 42 14.47 1.96 -4.48
C VAL A 42 15.42 3.04 -4.99
N GLN A 43 15.06 4.33 -4.83
CA GLN A 43 16.08 5.34 -4.55
C GLN A 43 16.11 5.58 -3.04
N GLN A 44 17.15 5.03 -2.41
CA GLN A 44 17.42 5.11 -0.99
C GLN A 44 17.36 6.57 -0.50
N THR A 45 16.63 6.85 0.58
CA THR A 45 17.13 7.75 1.62
C THR A 45 16.53 7.39 2.98
N GLU A 46 17.33 6.68 3.77
CA GLU A 46 17.18 6.53 5.22
C GLU A 46 17.15 7.90 5.91
N THR A 47 16.09 8.24 6.66
CA THR A 47 16.21 8.80 8.03
C THR A 47 14.87 8.74 8.78
N ARG A 48 14.90 8.22 10.01
CA ARG A 48 13.75 7.93 10.88
C ARG A 48 13.29 9.15 11.70
N GLY A 49 12.04 9.59 11.52
CA GLY A 49 11.31 10.50 12.40
C GLY A 49 10.08 11.11 11.70
N ILE A 50 8.85 10.91 12.21
CA ILE A 50 7.59 11.15 11.46
C ILE A 50 7.46 10.34 10.14
N THR A 51 8.56 9.73 9.70
CA THR A 51 8.83 9.07 8.41
C THR A 51 9.08 7.57 8.57
N THR A 52 8.54 6.91 9.60
CA THR A 52 8.33 5.45 9.49
C THR A 52 7.12 5.26 8.60
N ASP A 53 7.39 5.31 7.29
CA ASP A 53 6.47 5.04 6.20
C ASP A 53 6.11 3.55 6.14
N LEU A 54 5.56 3.02 7.25
CA LEU A 54 5.05 1.66 7.31
C LEU A 54 3.94 1.53 6.28
N GLN A 55 4.24 0.77 5.22
CA GLN A 55 3.37 0.55 4.08
C GLN A 55 2.99 1.79 3.26
N THR A 56 3.79 2.86 3.25
CA THR A 56 3.47 4.05 2.43
C THR A 56 3.87 3.85 0.96
N THR A 57 5.09 3.35 0.71
CA THR A 57 5.62 3.20 -0.66
C THR A 57 5.65 1.76 -1.12
N GLN A 58 5.72 0.81 -0.19
CA GLN A 58 5.86 -0.63 -0.44
C GLN A 58 5.14 -1.44 0.63
N ILE A 59 4.68 -2.65 0.31
CA ILE A 59 4.12 -3.56 1.34
C ILE A 59 5.24 -3.93 2.31
N ALA A 60 4.95 -3.90 3.61
CA ALA A 60 5.96 -4.15 4.63
C ALA A 60 6.56 -5.55 4.47
N GLN A 61 7.88 -5.64 4.69
CA GLN A 61 8.60 -6.91 4.70
C GLN A 61 7.90 -7.91 5.63
N ASP A 62 7.88 -9.18 5.20
CA ASP A 62 7.25 -10.31 5.88
C ASP A 62 5.71 -10.24 5.98
N ASN A 63 5.07 -9.19 5.43
CA ASN A 63 3.61 -9.16 5.35
C ASN A 63 3.12 -10.11 4.26
N HIS A 64 2.12 -10.92 4.61
CA HIS A 64 1.56 -11.92 3.72
C HIS A 64 0.45 -11.32 2.85
N VAL A 65 0.55 -11.57 1.55
CA VAL A 65 -0.38 -11.13 0.51
C VAL A 65 -1.09 -12.34 -0.07
N GLY A 66 -2.42 -12.29 -0.09
CA GLY A 66 -3.24 -13.30 -0.75
C GLY A 66 -3.46 -12.95 -2.21
N PHE A 67 -3.09 -13.84 -3.14
CA PHE A 67 -3.34 -13.69 -4.56
C PHE A 67 -4.41 -14.66 -5.07
N PHE A 68 -5.37 -14.14 -5.83
CA PHE A 68 -6.32 -14.91 -6.62
C PHE A 68 -6.00 -14.71 -8.09
N ILE A 69 -5.77 -15.82 -8.79
CA ILE A 69 -5.49 -15.84 -10.23
C ILE A 69 -6.50 -16.77 -10.88
N ASN A 70 -7.14 -16.30 -11.95
CA ASN A 70 -8.17 -17.05 -12.66
C ASN A 70 -7.96 -16.89 -14.16
N GLU A 71 -8.03 -17.98 -14.92
CA GLU A 71 -8.07 -17.90 -16.39
C GLU A 71 -9.31 -17.11 -16.81
N GLU A 72 -9.12 -16.11 -17.68
CA GLU A 72 -10.21 -15.35 -18.27
C GLU A 72 -10.97 -16.26 -19.24
N VAL A 73 -12.26 -16.44 -18.99
CA VAL A 73 -13.14 -17.28 -19.81
C VAL A 73 -14.43 -16.55 -20.11
N ALA A 74 -14.97 -16.78 -21.32
CA ALA A 74 -16.27 -16.22 -21.67
C ALA A 74 -17.37 -16.81 -20.77
N SER A 75 -18.48 -16.09 -20.62
CA SER A 75 -19.62 -16.60 -19.86
C SER A 75 -20.10 -17.95 -20.41
N GLY A 76 -20.19 -18.96 -19.53
CA GLY A 76 -20.56 -20.33 -19.88
C GLY A 76 -19.41 -21.21 -20.39
N GLU A 77 -18.20 -20.68 -20.52
CA GLU A 77 -17.00 -21.43 -20.84
C GLU A 77 -16.30 -21.94 -19.58
N THR A 78 -15.65 -23.11 -19.66
CA THR A 78 -14.90 -23.70 -18.54
C THR A 78 -13.42 -23.36 -18.69
N ALA A 79 -12.78 -22.93 -17.59
CA ALA A 79 -11.33 -22.73 -17.55
C ALA A 79 -10.59 -24.06 -17.80
N THR A 80 -9.51 -23.99 -18.57
CA THR A 80 -8.62 -25.12 -18.84
C THR A 80 -7.54 -25.27 -17.77
N THR A 81 -7.23 -24.17 -17.09
CA THR A 81 -6.24 -24.08 -16.01
C THR A 81 -6.95 -23.70 -14.72
N THR A 82 -6.78 -24.52 -13.68
CA THR A 82 -7.26 -24.21 -12.33
C THR A 82 -6.08 -23.81 -11.47
N TYR A 83 -6.13 -22.61 -10.91
CA TYR A 83 -5.14 -22.12 -9.97
C TYR A 83 -5.56 -22.47 -8.55
N THR A 84 -4.58 -22.73 -7.68
CA THR A 84 -4.84 -22.81 -6.24
C THR A 84 -5.43 -21.48 -5.77
N PRO A 85 -6.61 -21.47 -5.12
CA PRO A 85 -7.21 -20.24 -4.65
C PRO A 85 -6.39 -19.64 -3.50
N ASN A 86 -6.35 -18.30 -3.42
CA ASN A 86 -5.76 -17.54 -2.31
C ASN A 86 -4.29 -17.94 -2.05
N LEU A 87 -3.46 -17.89 -3.09
CA LEU A 87 -2.02 -18.15 -2.99
C LEU A 87 -1.39 -17.26 -1.92
N ASP A 88 -0.42 -17.81 -1.20
CA ASP A 88 0.30 -17.10 -0.15
C ASP A 88 1.64 -16.62 -0.69
N TYR A 89 1.83 -15.30 -0.67
CA TYR A 89 3.08 -14.66 -1.03
C TYR A 89 3.54 -13.75 0.11
N THR A 90 4.83 -13.79 0.41
CA THR A 90 5.46 -12.93 1.40
C THR A 90 6.11 -11.75 0.70
N ALA A 91 5.77 -10.52 1.11
CA ALA A 91 6.41 -9.31 0.62
C ALA A 91 7.84 -9.20 1.17
N ASP A 92 8.79 -8.80 0.33
CA ASP A 92 10.19 -8.60 0.72
C ASP A 92 10.48 -7.19 1.29
N GLY A 93 9.52 -6.27 1.22
CA GLY A 93 9.70 -4.86 1.59
C GLY A 93 10.41 -4.01 0.53
N ASN A 94 10.72 -4.61 -0.62
CA ASN A 94 11.42 -4.05 -1.79
C ASN A 94 10.61 -4.17 -3.10
N GLY A 95 9.34 -4.57 -3.02
CA GLY A 95 8.40 -4.66 -4.13
C GLY A 95 8.31 -6.05 -4.74
N GLY A 96 9.19 -6.96 -4.33
CA GLY A 96 9.14 -8.36 -4.70
C GLY A 96 8.21 -9.17 -3.80
N PHE A 97 7.88 -10.36 -4.29
CA PHE A 97 7.11 -11.34 -3.56
C PHE A 97 7.78 -12.71 -3.65
N SER A 98 7.85 -13.43 -2.53
CA SER A 98 8.25 -14.83 -2.48
C SER A 98 7.03 -15.71 -2.26
N GLY A 99 6.81 -16.71 -3.11
CA GLY A 99 5.63 -17.57 -3.05
C GLY A 99 5.68 -18.71 -4.07
N THR A 100 4.55 -19.40 -4.24
CA THR A 100 4.46 -20.50 -5.22
C THR A 100 4.52 -19.97 -6.65
N THR A 101 5.44 -20.48 -7.47
CA THR A 101 5.49 -20.14 -8.90
C THR A 101 4.23 -20.59 -9.63
N VAL A 102 3.67 -19.71 -10.46
CA VAL A 102 2.46 -19.94 -11.26
C VAL A 102 2.66 -19.51 -12.70
N TYR A 103 1.91 -20.11 -13.63
CA TYR A 103 2.12 -19.95 -15.08
C TYR A 103 0.84 -19.49 -15.78
N PHE A 104 0.99 -18.75 -16.87
CA PHE A 104 -0.11 -18.45 -17.80
C PHE A 104 -0.71 -19.75 -18.37
N PRO A 105 -2.02 -19.78 -18.66
CA PRO A 105 -2.70 -21.00 -19.07
C PRO A 105 -2.20 -21.47 -20.44
N GLN A 106 -2.18 -22.80 -20.63
CA GLN A 106 -1.74 -23.40 -21.90
C GLN A 106 -2.74 -23.15 -23.04
N SER A 107 -3.99 -22.80 -22.73
CA SER A 107 -4.99 -22.37 -23.71
C SER A 107 -4.59 -21.10 -24.46
N GLY A 108 -3.62 -20.33 -23.94
CA GLY A 108 -3.23 -19.03 -24.48
C GLY A 108 -4.15 -17.89 -24.06
N LYS A 109 -5.09 -18.13 -23.14
CA LYS A 109 -5.96 -17.09 -22.59
C LYS A 109 -5.25 -16.21 -21.57
N ASP A 110 -5.85 -15.07 -21.32
CA ASP A 110 -5.40 -14.09 -20.33
C ASP A 110 -5.80 -14.53 -18.92
N VAL A 111 -5.31 -13.84 -17.89
CA VAL A 111 -5.64 -14.13 -16.48
C VAL A 111 -6.13 -12.89 -15.75
N ASN A 112 -7.13 -13.04 -14.89
CA ASN A 112 -7.47 -12.01 -13.91
C ASN A 112 -6.67 -12.24 -12.63
N ILE A 113 -6.15 -11.15 -12.06
CA ILE A 113 -5.36 -11.18 -10.83
C ILE A 113 -5.94 -10.19 -9.82
N TYR A 114 -6.21 -10.67 -8.62
CA TYR A 114 -6.66 -9.88 -7.48
C TYR A 114 -5.80 -10.18 -6.27
N ALA A 115 -5.46 -9.16 -5.51
CA ALA A 115 -4.60 -9.29 -4.36
C ALA A 115 -5.16 -8.55 -3.15
N TYR A 116 -4.80 -8.98 -1.95
CA TYR A 116 -5.13 -8.29 -0.71
C TYR A 116 -4.12 -8.60 0.38
N ALA A 117 -4.01 -7.69 1.35
CA ALA A 117 -3.23 -7.90 2.56
C ALA A 117 -3.93 -7.24 3.77
N PRO A 118 -3.74 -7.74 5.00
CA PRO A 118 -3.02 -8.97 5.33
C PRO A 118 -3.82 -10.22 4.92
N ARG A 119 -3.12 -11.25 4.43
CA ARG A 119 -3.72 -12.51 4.01
C ARG A 119 -4.45 -13.20 5.15
N LYS A 120 -5.56 -13.85 4.83
CA LYS A 120 -6.30 -14.75 5.71
C LYS A 120 -6.56 -16.08 5.00
N THR A 121 -6.42 -17.20 5.70
CA THR A 121 -6.70 -18.53 5.12
C THR A 121 -8.18 -18.70 4.80
N ASP A 122 -8.50 -19.69 3.95
CA ASP A 122 -9.87 -20.15 3.70
C ASP A 122 -10.83 -19.08 3.12
N LEU A 123 -10.28 -18.12 2.37
CA LEU A 123 -11.05 -17.16 1.58
C LEU A 123 -11.15 -17.58 0.11
N THR A 124 -12.32 -17.34 -0.48
CA THR A 124 -12.57 -17.47 -1.92
C THR A 124 -12.68 -16.09 -2.55
N LEU A 125 -12.42 -15.96 -3.86
CA LEU A 125 -12.50 -14.67 -4.55
C LEU A 125 -13.90 -14.02 -4.47
N ASP A 126 -14.95 -14.83 -4.58
CA ASP A 126 -16.35 -14.39 -4.41
C ASP A 126 -16.79 -14.34 -2.93
N GLY A 127 -15.85 -14.61 -2.02
CA GLY A 127 -16.08 -14.58 -0.57
C GLY A 127 -15.98 -13.17 0.00
N ASN A 128 -16.44 -13.03 1.25
CA ASN A 128 -16.36 -11.79 2.00
C ASN A 128 -15.29 -11.90 3.10
N TYR A 129 -14.27 -11.05 3.04
CA TYR A 129 -13.26 -10.98 4.09
C TYR A 129 -13.73 -10.05 5.21
N SER A 130 -14.28 -10.62 6.27
CA SER A 130 -14.52 -9.87 7.53
C SER A 130 -13.19 -9.48 8.19
N PHE A 131 -13.02 -8.18 8.40
CA PHE A 131 -11.79 -7.54 8.88
C PHE A 131 -12.07 -6.67 10.11
N THR A 132 -11.12 -6.59 11.03
CA THR A 132 -11.23 -5.74 12.23
C THR A 132 -9.85 -5.19 12.58
N VAL A 133 -9.76 -3.86 12.73
CA VAL A 133 -8.51 -3.20 13.12
C VAL A 133 -8.15 -3.54 14.58
N LYS A 134 -6.86 -3.52 14.89
CA LYS A 134 -6.36 -3.77 16.25
C LYS A 134 -6.70 -2.59 17.17
N ALA A 135 -7.04 -2.90 18.42
CA ALA A 135 -7.32 -1.92 19.46
C ALA A 135 -6.05 -1.27 20.03
N ASP A 136 -4.89 -1.89 19.86
CA ASP A 136 -3.60 -1.28 20.15
C ASP A 136 -2.78 -1.31 18.86
N GLN A 137 -2.47 -0.14 18.31
CA GLN A 137 -1.66 0.06 17.13
C GLN A 137 -0.37 0.83 17.46
N SER A 138 0.01 0.87 18.74
CA SER A 138 1.26 1.50 19.19
C SER A 138 2.52 0.71 18.79
N LYS A 139 2.34 -0.46 18.16
CA LYS A 139 3.39 -1.35 17.64
C LYS A 139 3.20 -1.55 16.15
N ASP A 140 4.31 -1.54 15.42
CA ASP A 140 4.35 -1.68 13.96
C ASP A 140 3.59 -2.92 13.47
N ALA A 141 3.74 -4.06 14.14
CA ALA A 141 3.07 -5.31 13.76
C ALA A 141 1.53 -5.20 13.81
N ASP A 142 0.98 -4.59 14.86
CA ASP A 142 -0.47 -4.43 14.99
C ASP A 142 -1.02 -3.29 14.13
N TYR A 143 -0.21 -2.27 13.85
CA TYR A 143 -0.52 -1.25 12.86
C TYR A 143 -0.59 -1.86 11.45
N ILE A 144 0.42 -2.63 11.03
CA ILE A 144 0.46 -3.33 9.73
C ILE A 144 -0.71 -4.31 9.62
N ALA A 145 -1.00 -5.07 10.68
CA ALA A 145 -2.14 -5.98 10.71
C ALA A 145 -3.51 -5.26 10.65
N SER A 146 -3.55 -3.95 10.89
CA SER A 146 -4.75 -3.11 10.78
C SER A 146 -4.89 -2.44 9.41
N ASP A 147 -3.86 -2.51 8.56
CA ASP A 147 -3.85 -1.87 7.24
C ASP A 147 -4.40 -2.81 6.17
N LEU A 148 -5.69 -2.66 5.86
CA LEU A 148 -6.35 -3.46 4.84
C LEU A 148 -6.05 -2.90 3.45
N LEU A 149 -5.32 -3.68 2.67
CA LEU A 149 -4.91 -3.38 1.30
C LEU A 149 -5.69 -4.23 0.31
N TRP A 150 -5.97 -3.65 -0.86
CA TRP A 150 -6.47 -4.40 -2.02
C TRP A 150 -5.69 -3.99 -3.26
N GLY A 151 -5.35 -4.95 -4.10
CA GLY A 151 -4.55 -4.74 -5.30
C GLY A 151 -5.07 -5.45 -6.53
N GLN A 152 -4.75 -4.86 -7.67
CA GLN A 152 -4.97 -5.44 -8.99
C GLN A 152 -3.87 -4.95 -9.96
N PRO A 153 -3.63 -5.67 -11.07
CA PRO A 153 -2.79 -5.16 -12.14
C PRO A 153 -3.28 -3.81 -12.65
N MET A 154 -2.34 -2.89 -12.88
CA MET A 154 -2.59 -1.59 -13.51
C MET A 154 -1.62 -1.38 -14.67
N LYS A 155 -2.04 -0.60 -15.67
CA LYS A 155 -1.21 -0.24 -16.83
C LYS A 155 -1.39 1.22 -17.19
N LEU A 156 -0.37 1.81 -17.80
CA LEU A 156 -0.42 3.17 -18.28
C LEU A 156 -1.47 3.26 -19.39
N LYS A 157 -2.39 4.21 -19.27
CA LYS A 157 -3.43 4.43 -20.27
C LYS A 157 -2.77 4.83 -21.59
N THR A 158 -3.25 4.26 -22.70
CA THR A 158 -2.71 4.56 -24.02
C THR A 158 -2.72 6.07 -24.29
N GLY A 159 -1.54 6.63 -24.57
CA GLY A 159 -1.35 8.05 -24.84
C GLY A 159 -1.23 8.95 -23.60
N SER A 160 -1.25 8.39 -22.39
CA SER A 160 -0.94 9.12 -21.15
C SER A 160 0.50 8.84 -20.71
N THR A 161 1.07 9.76 -19.94
CA THR A 161 2.35 9.58 -19.23
C THR A 161 2.16 9.50 -17.72
N THR A 162 0.93 9.68 -17.21
CA THR A 162 0.63 9.80 -15.79
C THR A 162 -0.63 9.06 -15.35
N ASP A 163 -1.54 8.73 -16.28
CA ASP A 163 -2.84 8.14 -15.94
C ASP A 163 -2.82 6.64 -16.15
N TYR A 164 -3.25 5.91 -15.13
CA TYR A 164 -3.30 4.45 -15.15
C TYR A 164 -4.73 3.93 -15.12
N GLU A 165 -4.90 2.75 -15.69
CA GLU A 165 -6.16 2.03 -15.70
C GLU A 165 -5.95 0.57 -15.29
N PRO A 166 -7.01 -0.12 -14.81
CA PRO A 166 -6.94 -1.55 -14.53
C PRO A 166 -6.44 -2.35 -15.74
N ALA A 167 -5.58 -3.33 -15.48
CA ALA A 167 -4.96 -4.18 -16.50
C ALA A 167 -5.46 -5.63 -16.44
N ASN A 168 -6.52 -5.92 -15.69
CA ASN A 168 -7.22 -7.19 -15.81
C ASN A 168 -8.13 -7.18 -17.06
N PRO A 169 -8.21 -8.28 -17.81
CA PRO A 169 -7.34 -9.46 -17.70
C PRO A 169 -5.93 -9.17 -18.26
N VAL A 170 -4.92 -9.82 -17.69
CA VAL A 170 -3.50 -9.70 -18.05
C VAL A 170 -3.15 -10.70 -19.14
N ALA A 171 -2.69 -10.20 -20.28
CA ALA A 171 -2.22 -11.02 -21.38
C ALA A 171 -0.91 -11.74 -21.05
N ARG A 172 -0.70 -12.90 -21.69
CA ARG A 172 0.52 -13.68 -21.55
C ARG A 172 1.76 -12.85 -21.88
N THR A 173 2.66 -12.68 -20.92
CA THR A 173 3.83 -11.81 -21.03
C THR A 173 5.02 -12.32 -20.22
N LYS A 174 6.23 -12.18 -20.75
CA LYS A 174 7.49 -12.46 -20.04
C LYS A 174 7.91 -11.38 -19.06
N GLU A 175 7.31 -10.20 -19.22
CA GLU A 175 7.53 -9.04 -18.36
C GLU A 175 6.87 -9.25 -17.00
N ASN A 176 7.33 -8.51 -16.00
CA ASN A 176 6.71 -8.53 -14.69
C ASN A 176 5.27 -8.02 -14.77
N VAL A 177 4.41 -8.58 -13.94
CA VAL A 177 3.00 -8.23 -13.79
C VAL A 177 2.86 -7.41 -12.51
N PRO A 178 2.87 -6.08 -12.64
CA PRO A 178 2.89 -5.18 -11.51
C PRO A 178 1.48 -4.99 -10.95
N VAL A 179 1.34 -5.23 -9.66
CA VAL A 179 0.09 -5.12 -8.90
C VAL A 179 0.16 -3.87 -8.04
N SER A 180 -0.77 -2.95 -8.28
CA SER A 180 -0.89 -1.72 -7.51
C SER A 180 -1.87 -1.93 -6.36
N PHE A 181 -1.49 -1.52 -5.15
CA PHE A 181 -2.31 -1.68 -3.94
C PHE A 181 -2.82 -0.34 -3.44
N LYS A 182 -4.07 -0.31 -3.01
CA LYS A 182 -4.70 0.84 -2.35
C LYS A 182 -5.01 0.53 -0.89
N HIS A 183 -4.82 1.53 -0.02
CA HIS A 183 -5.31 1.49 1.35
C HIS A 183 -6.83 1.64 1.36
N LEU A 184 -7.53 0.68 1.95
CA LEU A 184 -8.99 0.69 1.98
C LEU A 184 -9.55 1.49 3.15
N LEU A 185 -8.75 1.75 4.18
CA LEU A 185 -9.20 2.40 5.41
C LEU A 185 -8.76 3.87 5.49
N SER A 186 -8.96 4.51 6.63
CA SER A 186 -8.52 5.89 6.90
C SER A 186 -7.31 5.89 7.82
N LYS A 187 -6.30 6.73 7.55
CA LYS A 187 -5.16 6.97 8.45
C LYS A 187 -5.42 8.21 9.30
N ILE A 188 -5.15 8.11 10.58
CA ILE A 188 -5.05 9.24 11.50
C ILE A 188 -3.57 9.42 11.83
N GLU A 189 -3.00 10.58 11.51
CA GLU A 189 -1.65 10.97 11.91
C GLU A 189 -1.73 12.06 12.97
N ILE A 190 -1.00 11.92 14.06
CA ILE A 190 -1.01 12.88 15.15
C ILE A 190 0.42 13.30 15.48
N GLU A 191 0.65 14.61 15.52
CA GLU A 191 1.84 15.25 16.07
C GLU A 191 1.43 15.99 17.36
N LEU A 192 2.08 15.67 18.48
CA LEU A 192 1.90 16.36 19.75
C LEU A 192 2.98 17.42 19.96
N VAL A 193 2.54 18.61 20.37
CA VAL A 193 3.39 19.74 20.74
C VAL A 193 3.00 20.21 22.14
N ALA A 194 3.99 20.47 22.98
CA ALA A 194 3.77 21.08 24.29
C ALA A 194 3.40 22.55 24.14
N GLY A 195 2.31 22.97 24.76
CA GLY A 195 1.88 24.37 24.86
C GLY A 195 1.88 24.87 26.31
N ASP A 196 1.17 25.96 26.56
CA ASP A 196 1.17 26.65 27.86
C ASP A 196 0.94 25.72 29.05
N GLY A 197 1.89 25.73 29.99
CA GLY A 197 1.83 24.96 31.23
C GLY A 197 2.30 23.50 31.10
N LEU A 198 2.72 23.04 29.92
CA LEU A 198 3.31 21.73 29.70
C LEU A 198 4.67 21.85 28.98
N THR A 199 5.49 20.84 29.17
CA THR A 199 6.76 20.63 28.47
C THR A 199 6.75 19.27 27.78
N THR A 200 7.71 19.01 26.89
CA THR A 200 7.86 17.69 26.26
C THR A 200 8.15 16.58 27.26
N ASP A 201 8.77 16.91 28.40
CA ASP A 201 9.01 15.95 29.49
C ASP A 201 7.71 15.46 30.14
N ASP A 202 6.63 16.26 30.09
CA ASP A 202 5.32 15.85 30.61
C ASP A 202 4.66 14.76 29.74
N PHE A 203 5.13 14.58 28.50
CA PHE A 203 4.65 13.53 27.60
C PHE A 203 5.35 12.17 27.82
N LYS A 204 6.38 12.11 28.70
CA LYS A 204 7.03 10.84 29.04
C LYS A 204 6.06 9.86 29.69
N GLY A 205 5.91 8.67 29.09
CA GLY A 205 4.93 7.68 29.52
C GLY A 205 3.47 8.06 29.23
N ALA A 206 3.22 9.10 28.44
CA ALA A 206 1.86 9.44 28.02
C ALA A 206 1.35 8.45 26.97
N THR A 207 0.03 8.28 26.94
CA THR A 207 -0.67 7.43 25.96
C THR A 207 -1.59 8.27 25.11
N LEU A 208 -1.53 8.05 23.80
CA LEU A 208 -2.37 8.71 22.80
C LEU A 208 -3.40 7.72 22.27
N THR A 209 -4.67 8.13 22.22
CA THR A 209 -5.79 7.26 21.86
C THR A 209 -6.74 7.98 20.90
N VAL A 210 -7.15 7.28 19.84
CA VAL A 210 -8.32 7.63 19.01
C VAL A 210 -9.53 6.90 19.59
N MET A 211 -10.61 7.63 19.87
CA MET A 211 -11.74 7.15 20.66
C MET A 211 -12.98 6.92 19.82
N ASN A 212 -13.88 6.06 20.33
CA ASN A 212 -15.25 5.90 19.84
C ASN A 212 -15.36 5.52 18.35
N THR A 213 -14.49 4.62 17.89
CA THR A 213 -14.49 4.15 16.49
C THR A 213 -15.11 2.76 16.38
N LEU A 214 -15.89 2.52 15.34
CA LEU A 214 -16.33 1.19 14.95
C LEU A 214 -15.16 0.45 14.26
N PRO A 215 -14.70 -0.70 14.78
CA PRO A 215 -13.44 -1.30 14.34
C PRO A 215 -13.57 -2.29 13.17
N GLY A 216 -14.78 -2.73 12.83
CA GLY A 216 -15.02 -3.80 11.86
C GLY A 216 -15.48 -3.31 10.48
N THR A 217 -15.11 -4.04 9.42
CA THR A 217 -15.66 -3.92 8.07
C THR A 217 -15.58 -5.27 7.36
N SER A 218 -16.04 -5.36 6.12
CA SER A 218 -15.78 -6.50 5.27
C SER A 218 -15.40 -6.12 3.85
N LEU A 219 -14.43 -6.83 3.28
CA LEU A 219 -13.91 -6.63 1.93
C LEU A 219 -14.47 -7.67 0.95
N THR A 220 -15.04 -7.18 -0.15
CA THR A 220 -15.33 -7.97 -1.35
C THR A 220 -14.09 -8.08 -2.21
N LEU A 221 -13.46 -9.26 -2.23
CA LEU A 221 -12.14 -9.47 -2.83
C LEU A 221 -12.10 -9.25 -4.35
N SER A 222 -13.19 -9.54 -5.06
CA SER A 222 -13.27 -9.35 -6.52
C SER A 222 -13.37 -7.89 -6.98
N SER A 223 -13.73 -6.96 -6.09
CA SER A 223 -13.92 -5.53 -6.45
C SER A 223 -13.12 -4.54 -5.61
N GLY A 224 -12.58 -4.98 -4.47
CA GLY A 224 -11.91 -4.09 -3.53
C GLY A 224 -12.87 -3.18 -2.77
N ALA A 225 -14.18 -3.45 -2.82
CA ALA A 225 -15.19 -2.69 -2.09
C ALA A 225 -15.24 -3.13 -0.62
N ILE A 226 -15.40 -2.18 0.29
CA ILE A 226 -15.60 -2.44 1.71
C ILE A 226 -17.01 -2.06 2.16
N SER A 227 -17.54 -2.79 3.15
CA SER A 227 -18.80 -2.44 3.80
C SER A 227 -18.65 -1.21 4.71
N SER A 228 -19.77 -0.63 5.13
CA SER A 228 -19.79 0.34 6.22
C SER A 228 -19.14 -0.21 7.50
N ALA A 229 -18.63 0.70 8.33
CA ALA A 229 -18.06 0.34 9.62
C ALA A 229 -19.08 -0.36 10.53
N SER A 230 -18.60 -1.29 11.35
CA SER A 230 -19.40 -2.22 12.14
C SER A 230 -18.69 -2.61 13.43
N GLY A 231 -19.39 -3.37 14.28
CA GLY A 231 -18.91 -3.77 15.60
C GLY A 231 -19.34 -2.81 16.71
N THR A 232 -18.83 -3.03 17.91
CA THR A 232 -19.04 -2.12 19.04
C THR A 232 -17.97 -1.03 19.03
N ALA A 233 -18.37 0.22 19.27
CA ALA A 233 -17.43 1.33 19.33
C ALA A 233 -16.34 1.06 20.39
N ALA A 234 -15.09 1.23 19.98
CA ALA A 234 -13.91 0.97 20.78
C ALA A 234 -12.85 2.05 20.55
N ASP A 235 -11.93 2.13 21.51
CA ASP A 235 -10.78 3.01 21.47
C ASP A 235 -9.59 2.28 20.81
N ILE A 236 -8.77 3.04 20.09
CA ILE A 236 -7.52 2.59 19.47
C ILE A 236 -6.36 3.31 20.15
N THR A 237 -5.46 2.55 20.77
CA THR A 237 -4.19 3.09 21.27
C THR A 237 -3.27 3.36 20.10
N VAL A 238 -2.94 4.64 19.89
CA VAL A 238 -2.13 5.13 18.78
C VAL A 238 -0.64 5.04 19.10
N ALA A 239 -0.28 5.45 20.31
CA ALA A 239 1.11 5.49 20.76
C ALA A 239 1.18 5.45 22.29
N THR A 240 2.22 4.79 22.81
CA THR A 240 2.66 4.91 24.20
C THR A 240 4.09 5.41 24.20
N TYR A 241 4.32 6.59 24.75
CA TYR A 241 5.64 7.22 24.73
C TYR A 241 6.56 6.65 25.81
N PRO A 242 7.88 6.59 25.56
CA PRO A 242 8.84 6.08 26.54
C PRO A 242 8.84 6.92 27.82
N THR A 243 9.15 6.29 28.95
CA THR A 243 9.19 6.97 30.26
C THR A 243 10.55 7.57 30.58
N ASP A 244 11.60 7.06 29.92
CA ASP A 244 13.02 7.30 30.20
C ASP A 244 13.75 8.00 29.06
N ALA A 245 13.07 8.26 27.94
CA ALA A 245 13.59 8.96 26.79
C ALA A 245 12.65 10.09 26.34
N THR A 246 13.21 11.12 25.71
CA THR A 246 12.44 12.17 25.01
C THR A 246 12.69 11.99 23.51
N PRO A 247 11.73 11.43 22.76
CA PRO A 247 11.83 11.35 21.30
C PRO A 247 12.01 12.75 20.68
N ALA A 248 12.62 12.81 19.49
CA ALA A 248 12.76 14.06 18.74
C ALA A 248 11.40 14.68 18.38
N ALA A 249 10.38 13.84 18.16
CA ALA A 249 9.00 14.24 17.95
C ALA A 249 8.06 13.25 18.65
N PHE A 250 6.97 13.76 19.23
CA PHE A 250 5.93 12.94 19.83
C PHE A 250 4.81 12.73 18.82
N THR A 251 4.92 11.66 18.05
CA THR A 251 3.95 11.36 17.00
C THR A 251 3.32 9.98 17.17
N GLY A 252 2.25 9.73 16.44
CA GLY A 252 1.57 8.44 16.40
C GLY A 252 0.67 8.36 15.17
N SER A 253 0.44 7.14 14.70
CA SER A 253 -0.50 6.87 13.61
C SER A 253 -1.44 5.74 13.98
N ALA A 254 -2.68 5.82 13.51
CA ALA A 254 -3.66 4.76 13.67
C ALA A 254 -4.51 4.61 12.41
N ILE A 255 -4.89 3.38 12.12
CA ILE A 255 -5.77 3.02 11.02
C ILE A 255 -7.17 2.79 11.59
N VAL A 256 -8.14 3.47 10.98
CA VAL A 256 -9.53 3.48 11.41
C VAL A 256 -10.41 3.11 10.21
N VAL A 257 -11.44 2.30 10.45
CA VAL A 257 -12.42 1.99 9.40
C VAL A 257 -13.14 3.27 8.98
N PRO A 258 -13.33 3.53 7.67
CA PRO A 258 -14.04 4.71 7.18
C PRO A 258 -15.45 4.81 7.79
N GLN A 259 -15.74 5.95 8.42
CA GLN A 259 -16.97 6.18 9.19
C GLN A 259 -17.20 7.66 9.49
N THR A 260 -18.42 7.99 9.86
CA THR A 260 -18.81 9.32 10.33
C THR A 260 -18.69 9.40 11.85
N ILE A 261 -17.93 10.36 12.36
CA ILE A 261 -17.88 10.68 13.79
C ILE A 261 -18.72 11.92 14.05
N ALA A 262 -19.75 11.78 14.89
CA ALA A 262 -20.69 12.87 15.16
C ALA A 262 -20.02 14.07 15.83
N LYS A 263 -20.55 15.27 15.58
CA LYS A 263 -20.15 16.50 16.27
C LYS A 263 -20.21 16.32 17.79
N ASP A 264 -19.31 17.02 18.46
CA ASP A 264 -19.05 17.02 19.89
C ASP A 264 -18.65 15.66 20.48
N THR A 265 -18.34 14.65 19.66
CA THR A 265 -17.86 13.34 20.15
C THR A 265 -16.40 13.44 20.57
N LYS A 266 -16.04 12.89 21.74
CA LYS A 266 -14.62 12.75 22.13
C LYS A 266 -13.92 11.86 21.12
N PHE A 267 -12.85 12.33 20.51
CA PHE A 267 -12.21 11.64 19.40
C PHE A 267 -10.73 11.39 19.62
N ILE A 268 -10.01 12.33 20.24
CA ILE A 268 -8.60 12.11 20.59
C ILE A 268 -8.44 12.34 22.08
N LYS A 269 -7.74 11.42 22.74
CA LYS A 269 -7.38 11.48 24.15
C LYS A 269 -5.87 11.41 24.30
N LEU A 270 -5.33 12.35 25.08
CA LEU A 270 -3.96 12.29 25.59
C LEU A 270 -4.03 12.03 27.10
N ASN A 271 -3.61 10.84 27.52
CA ASN A 271 -3.45 10.52 28.93
C ASN A 271 -2.01 10.85 29.35
N LEU A 272 -1.85 11.87 30.19
CA LEU A 272 -0.57 12.24 30.78
C LEU A 272 -0.35 11.44 32.06
N LYS A 273 0.79 10.76 32.17
CA LYS A 273 1.13 9.94 33.35
C LYS A 273 1.03 10.70 34.68
N LYS A 274 1.32 12.00 34.68
CA LYS A 274 1.28 12.89 35.85
C LYS A 274 0.20 13.98 35.79
N GLY A 275 -0.58 14.06 34.71
CA GLY A 275 -1.41 15.23 34.39
C GLY A 275 -2.88 14.94 34.09
N GLY A 276 -3.31 13.67 34.13
CA GLY A 276 -4.69 13.28 33.85
C GLY A 276 -5.00 13.21 32.35
N ASP A 277 -6.29 13.20 32.01
CA ASP A 277 -6.76 13.05 30.65
C ASP A 277 -7.09 14.40 30.00
N LEU A 278 -6.53 14.64 28.81
CA LEU A 278 -6.91 15.74 27.92
C LEU A 278 -7.66 15.18 26.71
N TYR A 279 -8.68 15.91 26.25
CA TYR A 279 -9.57 15.45 25.19
C TYR A 279 -9.70 16.50 24.08
N TYR A 280 -9.78 16.01 22.85
CA TYR A 280 -10.29 16.74 21.69
C TYR A 280 -11.63 16.13 21.27
N ARG A 281 -12.57 17.00 20.88
CA ARG A 281 -13.89 16.61 20.35
C ARG A 281 -14.00 17.00 18.88
N VAL A 282 -14.57 16.10 18.09
CA VAL A 282 -14.89 16.29 16.67
C VAL A 282 -16.04 17.27 16.52
N PRO A 283 -16.01 18.20 15.56
CA PRO A 283 -15.07 19.28 15.40
C PRO A 283 -15.56 20.53 16.17
N ASN A 284 -14.61 21.35 16.63
CA ASN A 284 -14.87 22.42 17.60
C ASN A 284 -15.26 23.78 16.97
N GLY A 285 -15.32 23.88 15.63
CA GLY A 285 -15.78 25.10 14.96
C GLY A 285 -17.30 25.24 15.02
N THR A 286 -17.79 26.48 15.11
CA THR A 286 -19.24 26.77 15.15
C THR A 286 -19.97 26.36 13.87
N THR A 287 -19.27 26.32 12.74
CA THR A 287 -19.81 25.91 11.43
C THR A 287 -19.58 24.43 11.10
N ASP A 288 -18.79 23.73 11.91
CA ASP A 288 -18.41 22.35 11.62
C ASP A 288 -19.56 21.38 11.95
N THR A 289 -19.68 20.30 11.18
CA THR A 289 -20.70 19.26 11.39
C THR A 289 -20.05 17.98 11.94
N ALA A 290 -20.21 16.83 11.29
CA ALA A 290 -19.54 15.59 11.64
C ALA A 290 -18.17 15.50 10.97
N LEU A 291 -17.25 14.71 11.52
CA LEU A 291 -16.03 14.32 10.83
C LEU A 291 -16.32 13.09 9.98
N GLU A 292 -16.18 13.23 8.67
CA GLU A 292 -16.23 12.11 7.74
C GLU A 292 -14.83 11.54 7.54
N LEU A 293 -14.58 10.33 8.05
CA LEU A 293 -13.39 9.53 7.76
C LEU A 293 -13.64 8.71 6.50
N ALA A 294 -12.95 9.04 5.41
CA ALA A 294 -13.11 8.42 4.11
C ALA A 294 -11.98 7.44 3.80
N SER A 295 -12.30 6.41 3.01
CA SER A 295 -11.34 5.43 2.50
C SER A 295 -10.21 6.10 1.72
N GLY A 296 -8.97 5.64 1.93
CA GLY A 296 -7.79 6.13 1.23
C GLY A 296 -7.46 7.60 1.54
N LYS A 297 -7.77 8.07 2.74
CA LYS A 297 -7.43 9.44 3.20
C LYS A 297 -6.59 9.41 4.46
N ILE A 298 -5.71 10.40 4.58
CA ILE A 298 -4.91 10.67 5.76
C ILE A 298 -5.42 11.95 6.43
N TYR A 299 -5.79 11.85 7.70
CA TYR A 299 -6.22 12.96 8.55
C TYR A 299 -5.09 13.32 9.49
N LYS A 300 -4.41 14.43 9.20
CA LYS A 300 -3.23 14.87 9.94
C LYS A 300 -3.65 15.87 10.99
N TYR A 301 -3.37 15.57 12.25
CA TYR A 301 -3.66 16.41 13.40
C TYR A 301 -2.37 16.90 14.02
N LYS A 302 -2.23 18.22 14.11
CA LYS A 302 -1.22 18.84 14.96
C LYS A 302 -1.91 19.32 16.23
N ILE A 303 -1.55 18.72 17.35
CA ILE A 303 -2.20 18.92 18.64
C ILE A 303 -1.23 19.63 19.58
N THR A 304 -1.58 20.86 19.96
CA THR A 304 -0.90 21.59 21.03
C THR A 304 -1.60 21.29 22.35
N ALA A 305 -0.95 20.52 23.22
CA ALA A 305 -1.49 20.19 24.54
C ALA A 305 -1.12 21.28 25.56
N LYS A 306 -2.12 21.75 26.30
CA LYS A 306 -1.99 22.71 27.41
C LYS A 306 -2.61 22.11 28.66
N LEU A 307 -2.27 22.62 29.85
CA LEU A 307 -2.94 22.21 31.10
C LEU A 307 -4.47 22.39 31.06
N THR A 308 -4.95 23.34 30.24
CA THR A 308 -6.37 23.66 30.11
C THR A 308 -7.10 22.86 29.02
N GLY A 309 -6.39 22.08 28.19
CA GLY A 309 -7.00 21.29 27.11
C GLY A 309 -6.11 21.13 25.88
N LEU A 310 -6.71 20.63 24.80
CA LEU A 310 -6.05 20.42 23.51
C LEU A 310 -6.47 21.50 22.49
N THR A 311 -5.51 22.13 21.84
CA THR A 311 -5.73 22.95 20.63
C THR A 311 -5.34 22.12 19.42
N VAL A 312 -6.19 22.05 18.40
CA VAL A 312 -5.99 21.15 17.26
C VAL A 312 -6.09 21.93 15.96
N THR A 313 -5.11 21.72 15.08
CA THR A 313 -5.22 22.02 13.66
C THR A 313 -5.17 20.72 12.87
N SER A 314 -5.88 20.67 11.74
CA SER A 314 -5.95 19.47 10.93
C SER A 314 -5.91 19.74 9.43
N THR A 315 -5.31 18.82 8.69
CA THR A 315 -5.36 18.78 7.22
C THR A 315 -5.74 17.38 6.75
N ILE A 316 -6.26 17.28 5.53
CA ILE A 316 -6.63 16.01 4.91
C ILE A 316 -5.79 15.86 3.64
N ALA A 317 -5.20 14.68 3.47
CA ALA A 317 -4.45 14.31 2.27
C ALA A 317 -4.99 12.99 1.69
N ASN A 318 -4.63 12.70 0.45
CA ASN A 318 -4.82 11.36 -0.10
C ASN A 318 -3.84 10.39 0.56
N TRP A 319 -4.29 9.17 0.84
CA TRP A 319 -3.40 8.06 1.12
C TRP A 319 -3.04 7.46 -0.23
N GLU A 320 -1.83 7.77 -0.70
CA GLU A 320 -1.36 7.33 -2.00
C GLU A 320 -1.43 5.81 -2.11
N THR A 321 -1.70 5.32 -3.32
CA THR A 321 -1.57 3.89 -3.62
C THR A 321 -0.12 3.48 -3.52
N ILE A 322 0.14 2.30 -2.97
CA ILE A 322 1.47 1.69 -2.94
C ILE A 322 1.89 1.42 -4.39
N GLY A 323 3.07 1.90 -4.78
CA GLY A 323 3.49 1.97 -6.18
C GLY A 323 2.96 3.20 -6.95
N ASN A 324 2.40 4.20 -6.27
CA ASN A 324 1.97 5.51 -6.81
C ASN A 324 1.12 5.50 -8.10
N GLY A 325 0.34 4.43 -8.33
CA GLY A 325 -0.36 4.19 -9.58
C GLY A 325 0.55 3.84 -10.75
N ASN A 326 1.87 4.05 -10.62
CA ASN A 326 2.93 3.70 -11.55
C ASN A 326 3.42 2.26 -11.22
N PRO A 327 2.94 1.22 -11.92
CA PRO A 327 3.58 -0.07 -11.89
C PRO A 327 5.05 0.10 -12.27
N ILE A 328 5.95 -0.16 -11.34
CA ILE A 328 7.38 -0.10 -11.62
C ILE A 328 7.87 -1.52 -11.78
N THR A 329 8.71 -1.71 -12.79
CA THR A 329 9.48 -2.93 -13.02
C THR A 329 10.37 -3.17 -11.81
N GLY A 330 9.99 -4.10 -10.94
CA GLY A 330 10.91 -4.65 -9.93
C GLY A 330 11.60 -5.87 -10.52
N ASP A 331 12.86 -6.11 -10.19
CA ASP A 331 13.55 -7.33 -10.62
C ASP A 331 13.06 -8.52 -9.77
N ALA A 332 12.28 -9.42 -10.37
CA ALA A 332 12.04 -10.73 -9.78
C ALA A 332 13.30 -11.59 -10.00
N VAL A 333 14.05 -11.84 -8.92
CA VAL A 333 15.20 -12.75 -8.99
C VAL A 333 14.67 -14.18 -9.06
N MET A 334 15.01 -14.89 -10.14
CA MET A 334 14.70 -16.32 -10.27
C MET A 334 15.59 -17.14 -9.33
N GLU A 335 15.03 -18.19 -8.72
CA GLU A 335 15.81 -19.31 -8.17
C GLU A 335 16.15 -20.34 -9.26
#